data_AF-A0A350IED2-F1
#
_entry.id   AF-A0A350IED2-F1
#
_cell.length_a   1.000
_cell.length_b   1.000
_cell.length_c   1.000
_cell.angle_alpha   90.00
_cell.angle_beta   90.00
_cell.angle_gamma   90.00
#
_symmetry.space_group_name_H-M   'P 1'
#
loop_
_entity.id
_entity.type
_entity.pdbx_description
1 polymer ?
#
loop_
_entity_poly.entity_id
_entity_poly.type
_entity_poly.pdbx_seq_one_letter_code
_entity_poly.pdbx_strand_id
1 'polypeptide(L)'
;MRHITDRIMMIRPASFQFNEETASSNAFQTAGNYDNEVIKAKAIEEFDSMVASLRSKGITIEVIQDTAEPRKPDAIFPNNWISFHNDGTVVTYPMFAKNRRSERREDIIDTLSEKYLINKRYTFDYYEEEDRFLEGTGSMLFDRVDNIVYACLSPRTDVVLLEKYSVLMGARKIAFRSVDREGKDIYHTNVMMALGVNFCVLCLESIKNEVEKKEILQSLEDT
;
A
#
# COMPACT_ATOMS: atom_id res chain seq x y z
N MET A 1 10.44 -12.85 -21.34
CA MET A 1 10.11 -13.06 -19.91
C MET A 1 8.77 -12.40 -19.68
N ARG A 2 7.78 -13.12 -19.11
CA ARG A 2 6.45 -12.58 -18.81
C ARG A 2 6.42 -12.18 -17.33
N HIS A 3 6.24 -10.89 -17.05
CA HIS A 3 6.11 -10.37 -15.69
C HIS A 3 4.66 -10.50 -15.19
N ILE A 4 4.47 -10.49 -13.87
CA ILE A 4 3.14 -10.48 -13.24
C ILE A 4 2.40 -9.16 -13.47
N THR A 5 3.15 -8.08 -13.68
CA THR A 5 2.66 -6.77 -14.12
C THR A 5 3.55 -6.26 -15.22
N ASP A 6 2.98 -5.57 -16.20
CA ASP A 6 3.72 -4.88 -17.26
C ASP A 6 3.73 -3.35 -17.07
N ARG A 7 2.99 -2.83 -16.09
CA ARG A 7 2.80 -1.40 -15.82
C ARG A 7 2.80 -1.08 -14.33
N ILE A 8 3.54 -0.05 -13.95
CA ILE A 8 3.61 0.42 -12.55
C ILE A 8 3.53 1.95 -12.54
N MET A 9 2.69 2.49 -11.66
CA MET A 9 2.70 3.91 -11.32
C MET A 9 3.64 4.12 -10.12
N MET A 10 4.52 5.11 -10.23
CA MET A 10 5.40 5.52 -9.13
C MET A 10 5.33 7.04 -8.97
N ILE A 11 5.37 7.53 -7.73
CA ILE A 11 5.42 8.97 -7.44
C ILE A 11 6.85 9.34 -7.06
N ARG A 12 7.47 10.22 -7.84
CA ARG A 12 8.80 10.75 -7.54
C ARG A 12 8.65 11.83 -6.46
N PRO A 13 9.28 11.67 -5.28
CA PRO A 13 9.02 12.53 -4.13
C PRO A 13 9.56 13.95 -4.32
N ALA A 14 8.82 14.95 -3.82
CA ALA A 14 9.27 16.34 -3.75
C ALA A 14 9.81 16.74 -2.37
N SER A 15 9.44 16.00 -1.32
CA SER A 15 9.76 16.34 0.07
C SER A 15 10.00 15.11 0.96
N PHE A 16 10.60 14.03 0.44
CA PHE A 16 10.85 12.81 1.21
C PHE A 16 11.76 13.09 2.43
N GLN A 17 11.26 12.76 3.61
CA GLN A 17 11.92 12.98 4.90
C GLN A 17 11.17 12.20 6.00
N PHE A 18 11.67 12.29 7.24
CA PHE A 18 10.97 11.75 8.41
C PHE A 18 9.58 12.39 8.56
N ASN A 19 8.56 11.55 8.81
CA ASN A 19 7.18 11.99 9.00
C ASN A 19 6.74 11.81 10.47
N GLU A 20 6.66 12.92 11.19
CA GLU A 20 6.26 12.95 12.60
C GLU A 20 4.87 12.34 12.86
N GLU A 21 3.90 12.54 11.95
CA GLU A 21 2.52 12.04 12.14
C GLU A 21 2.43 10.51 12.01
N THR A 22 3.33 9.89 11.26
CA THR A 22 3.36 8.42 11.10
C THR A 22 4.36 7.75 12.03
N ALA A 23 5.29 8.50 12.63
CA ALA A 23 6.38 7.95 13.45
C ALA A 23 5.92 7.15 14.67
N SER A 24 4.83 7.57 15.32
CA SER A 24 4.28 6.88 16.50
C SER A 24 3.77 5.46 16.21
N SER A 25 3.44 5.19 14.95
CA SER A 25 2.82 3.95 14.49
C SER A 25 3.62 3.26 13.38
N ASN A 26 4.81 3.77 13.06
CA ASN A 26 5.73 3.19 12.07
C ASN A 26 7.11 3.02 12.71
N ALA A 27 7.35 1.83 13.28
CA ALA A 27 8.60 1.49 13.96
C ALA A 27 9.85 1.47 13.05
N PHE A 28 9.68 1.56 11.72
CA PHE A 28 10.80 1.62 10.78
C PHE A 28 11.32 3.05 10.55
N GLN A 29 10.62 4.07 11.04
CA GLN A 29 11.12 5.44 10.98
C GLN A 29 12.13 5.68 12.08
N THR A 30 13.28 6.22 11.70
CA THR A 30 14.32 6.65 12.63
C THR A 30 14.34 8.16 12.68
N ALA A 31 14.01 8.72 13.84
CA ALA A 31 14.23 10.14 14.10
C ALA A 31 15.74 10.41 14.23
N GLY A 32 16.21 11.51 13.66
CA GLY A 32 17.61 11.91 13.76
C GLY A 32 17.84 13.31 13.22
N ASN A 33 19.00 13.88 13.57
CA ASN A 33 19.41 15.18 13.06
C ASN A 33 20.12 15.02 11.71
N TYR A 34 19.33 14.69 10.69
CA TYR A 34 19.81 14.54 9.32
C TYR A 34 19.53 15.80 8.51
N ASP A 35 20.34 16.04 7.49
CA ASP A 35 20.04 17.05 6.49
C ASP A 35 18.96 16.53 5.54
N ASN A 36 17.75 17.10 5.63
CA ASN A 36 16.61 16.70 4.81
C ASN A 36 16.86 16.87 3.31
N GLU A 37 17.69 17.83 2.89
CA GLU A 37 18.02 17.99 1.47
C GLU A 37 18.92 16.85 0.99
N VAL A 38 19.84 16.38 1.83
CA VAL A 38 20.68 15.20 1.54
C VAL A 38 19.85 13.92 1.50
N ILE A 39 18.93 13.72 2.45
CA ILE A 39 18.01 12.57 2.46
C ILE A 39 17.17 12.56 1.17
N LYS A 40 16.54 13.68 0.85
CA LYS A 40 15.71 13.82 -0.35
C LYS A 40 16.51 13.54 -1.61
N ALA A 41 17.72 14.08 -1.73
CA ALA A 41 18.58 13.83 -2.90
C ALA A 41 18.91 12.34 -3.07
N LYS A 42 19.24 11.64 -1.98
CA LYS A 42 19.48 10.18 -2.01
C LYS A 42 18.23 9.39 -2.37
N ALA A 43 17.08 9.72 -1.78
CA ALA A 43 15.82 9.05 -2.08
C ALA A 43 15.44 9.21 -3.57
N ILE A 44 15.71 10.38 -4.14
CA ILE A 44 15.53 10.64 -5.58
C ILE A 44 16.48 9.78 -6.43
N GLU A 45 17.77 9.69 -6.05
CA GLU A 45 18.75 8.85 -6.74
C GLU A 45 18.35 7.37 -6.73
N GLU A 46 17.94 6.85 -5.56
CA GLU A 46 17.46 5.47 -5.40
C GLU A 46 16.17 5.22 -6.20
N PHE A 47 15.24 6.18 -6.18
CA PHE A 47 14.02 6.13 -6.98
C PHE A 47 14.33 6.05 -8.48
N ASP A 48 15.16 6.96 -8.99
CA ASP A 48 15.52 7.02 -10.41
C ASP A 48 16.25 5.75 -10.85
N SER A 49 17.09 5.17 -9.98
CA SER A 49 17.76 3.88 -10.19
C SER A 49 16.76 2.71 -10.25
N MET A 50 15.75 2.69 -9.38
CA MET A 50 14.69 1.68 -9.41
C MET A 50 13.86 1.77 -10.70
N VAL A 51 13.48 2.99 -11.10
CA VAL A 51 12.76 3.25 -12.36
C VAL A 51 13.56 2.75 -13.56
N ALA A 52 14.86 3.08 -13.63
CA ALA A 52 15.74 2.63 -14.71
C ALA A 52 15.85 1.10 -14.73
N SER A 53 16.00 0.48 -13.56
CA SER A 53 16.09 -0.98 -13.41
C SER A 53 14.82 -1.69 -13.90
N LEU A 54 13.64 -1.22 -13.49
CA LEU A 54 12.36 -1.81 -13.93
C LEU A 54 12.11 -1.62 -15.43
N ARG A 55 12.41 -0.43 -15.97
CA ARG A 55 12.33 -0.15 -17.42
C ARG A 55 13.27 -1.04 -18.23
N SER A 56 14.48 -1.30 -17.73
CA SER A 56 15.43 -2.22 -18.38
C SER A 56 14.91 -3.66 -18.50
N LYS A 57 13.93 -4.04 -17.67
CA LYS A 57 13.24 -5.34 -17.73
C LYS A 57 12.00 -5.32 -18.64
N GLY A 58 11.71 -4.21 -19.31
CA GLY A 58 10.56 -4.05 -20.21
C GLY A 58 9.25 -3.72 -19.49
N ILE A 59 9.30 -3.28 -18.23
CA ILE A 59 8.12 -2.80 -17.50
C ILE A 59 7.91 -1.32 -17.80
N THR A 60 6.70 -0.94 -18.16
CA THR A 60 6.32 0.47 -18.35
C THR A 60 6.15 1.14 -16.98
N ILE A 61 6.88 2.22 -16.74
CA ILE A 61 6.80 2.99 -15.49
C ILE A 61 6.24 4.37 -15.78
N GLU A 62 5.03 4.62 -15.26
CA GLU A 62 4.39 5.93 -15.22
C GLU A 62 4.90 6.69 -13.99
N VAL A 63 5.87 7.58 -14.21
CA VAL A 63 6.42 8.42 -13.15
C VAL A 63 5.61 9.69 -13.05
N ILE A 64 4.93 9.86 -11.92
CA ILE A 64 4.23 11.09 -11.55
C ILE A 64 5.16 11.94 -10.69
N GLN A 65 5.22 13.25 -10.97
CA GLN A 65 5.97 14.18 -10.15
C GLN A 65 5.11 14.64 -8.96
N ASP A 66 5.63 14.49 -7.75
CA ASP A 66 5.02 15.11 -6.59
C ASP A 66 5.17 16.65 -6.62
N THR A 67 4.34 17.36 -5.85
CA THR A 67 4.40 18.82 -5.70
C THR A 67 5.19 19.22 -4.46
N ALA A 68 5.92 20.33 -4.55
CA ALA A 68 6.66 20.89 -3.42
C ALA A 68 5.74 21.30 -2.25
N GLU A 69 4.54 21.80 -2.56
CA GLU A 69 3.53 22.18 -1.58
C GLU A 69 2.15 21.57 -1.91
N PRO A 70 1.36 21.15 -0.89
CA PRO A 70 1.80 20.98 0.49
C PRO A 70 2.90 19.90 0.57
N ARG A 71 3.79 20.01 1.56
CA ARG A 71 4.82 19.00 1.81
C ARG A 71 4.19 17.66 2.17
N LYS A 72 4.61 16.60 1.47
CA LYS A 72 4.10 15.24 1.62
C LYS A 72 5.27 14.26 1.74
N PRO A 73 5.78 14.01 2.95
CA PRO A 73 6.98 13.18 3.15
C PRO A 73 6.84 11.75 2.62
N ASP A 74 5.63 11.19 2.68
CA ASP A 74 5.34 9.80 2.32
C ASP A 74 4.71 9.66 0.91
N ALA A 75 4.68 10.73 0.09
CA ALA A 75 4.06 10.70 -1.24
C ALA A 75 4.63 9.64 -2.19
N ILE A 76 5.86 9.20 -1.95
CA ILE A 76 6.51 8.11 -2.69
C ILE A 76 5.78 6.75 -2.57
N PHE A 77 4.86 6.61 -1.60
CA PHE A 77 4.08 5.40 -1.32
C PHE A 77 2.60 5.53 -1.75
N PRO A 78 2.29 5.65 -3.06
CA PRO A 78 0.92 5.80 -3.53
C PRO A 78 0.06 4.56 -3.28
N ASN A 79 0.71 3.41 -3.09
CA ASN A 79 0.09 2.12 -2.84
C ASN A 79 -0.82 2.14 -1.59
N ASN A 80 -0.67 3.12 -0.70
CA ASN A 80 -1.50 3.27 0.49
C ASN A 80 -2.83 3.98 0.24
N TRP A 81 -2.94 4.87 -0.74
CA TRP A 81 -4.15 5.66 -0.95
C TRP A 81 -4.92 5.28 -2.21
N ILE A 82 -4.34 4.51 -3.14
CA ILE A 82 -4.99 4.09 -4.39
C ILE A 82 -4.64 2.66 -4.83
N SER A 83 -5.60 1.98 -5.44
CA SER A 83 -5.39 0.74 -6.20
C SER A 83 -6.06 0.76 -7.57
N PHE A 84 -5.49 0.00 -8.50
CA PHE A 84 -5.99 -0.19 -9.86
C PHE A 84 -6.27 -1.67 -10.11
N HIS A 85 -7.33 -1.96 -10.85
CA HIS A 85 -7.83 -3.31 -11.09
C HIS A 85 -8.03 -3.58 -12.59
N ASN A 86 -7.91 -4.85 -12.99
CA ASN A 86 -7.90 -5.27 -14.39
C ASN A 86 -9.19 -4.94 -15.16
N ASP A 87 -10.32 -4.76 -14.46
CA ASP A 87 -11.60 -4.41 -15.06
C ASP A 87 -11.78 -2.90 -15.28
N GLY A 88 -10.77 -2.08 -14.96
CA GLY A 88 -10.82 -0.62 -15.03
C GLY A 88 -11.33 0.04 -13.75
N THR A 89 -11.51 -0.72 -12.66
CA THR A 89 -11.86 -0.16 -11.34
C THR A 89 -10.66 0.54 -10.71
N VAL A 90 -10.91 1.73 -10.18
CA VAL A 90 -10.00 2.48 -9.31
C VAL A 90 -10.65 2.65 -7.94
N VAL A 91 -9.88 2.39 -6.88
CA VAL A 91 -10.33 2.57 -5.50
C VAL A 91 -9.41 3.53 -4.76
N THR A 92 -9.96 4.56 -4.12
CA THR A 92 -9.24 5.43 -3.18
C THR A 92 -9.60 5.10 -1.73
N TYR A 93 -8.63 5.34 -0.85
CA TYR A 93 -8.61 4.79 0.49
C TYR A 93 -8.43 5.84 1.60
N PRO A 94 -9.07 5.64 2.77
CA PRO A 94 -8.94 6.52 3.92
C PRO A 94 -7.60 6.30 4.64
N MET A 95 -6.89 7.40 4.88
CA MET A 95 -5.54 7.39 5.46
C MET A 95 -5.56 7.75 6.95
N PHE A 96 -4.84 6.96 7.77
CA PHE A 96 -4.78 7.16 9.23
C PHE A 96 -4.14 8.49 9.59
N ALA A 97 -2.92 8.74 9.10
CA ALA A 97 -2.22 10.00 9.33
C ALA A 97 -2.84 11.12 8.50
N LYS A 98 -3.12 12.26 9.15
CA LYS A 98 -3.89 13.35 8.55
C LYS A 98 -3.11 14.02 7.42
N ASN A 99 -1.81 14.22 7.58
CA ASN A 99 -0.97 14.79 6.53
C ASN A 99 -0.94 13.95 5.24
N ARG A 100 -1.07 12.63 5.36
CA ARG A 100 -1.08 11.72 4.21
C ARG A 100 -2.36 11.80 3.38
N ARG A 101 -3.46 12.33 3.91
CA ARG A 101 -4.73 12.50 3.17
C ARG A 101 -4.57 13.44 1.97
N SER A 102 -3.62 14.36 2.03
CA SER A 102 -3.29 15.27 0.92
C SER A 102 -2.48 14.62 -0.22
N GLU A 103 -2.01 13.37 -0.03
CA GLU A 103 -1.35 12.58 -1.08
C GLU A 103 -2.33 12.05 -2.12
N ARG A 104 -3.60 11.89 -1.74
CA ARG A 104 -4.67 11.50 -2.65
C ARG A 104 -4.94 12.64 -3.62
N ARG A 105 -4.60 12.41 -4.89
CA ARG A 105 -4.54 13.43 -5.94
C ARG A 105 -5.37 13.03 -7.16
N GLU A 106 -6.45 13.77 -7.40
CA GLU A 106 -7.36 13.54 -8.54
C GLU A 106 -6.66 13.77 -9.89
N ASP A 107 -5.75 14.74 -9.97
CA ASP A 107 -5.02 15.06 -11.19
C ASP A 107 -4.18 13.87 -11.73
N ILE A 108 -3.74 13.00 -10.81
CA ILE A 108 -3.04 11.75 -11.17
C ILE A 108 -4.00 10.80 -11.87
N ILE A 109 -5.19 10.62 -11.31
CA ILE A 109 -6.17 9.67 -11.84
C ILE A 109 -6.70 10.18 -13.19
N ASP A 110 -6.89 11.49 -13.33
CA ASP A 110 -7.30 12.13 -14.59
C ASP A 110 -6.23 11.93 -15.67
N THR A 111 -4.95 12.19 -15.36
CA THR A 111 -3.83 11.95 -16.28
C THR A 111 -3.74 10.47 -16.71
N LEU A 112 -3.96 9.55 -15.78
CA LEU A 112 -3.96 8.11 -16.09
C LEU A 112 -5.15 7.71 -16.96
N SER A 113 -6.31 8.35 -16.80
CA SER A 113 -7.51 8.07 -17.58
C SER A 113 -7.36 8.40 -19.08
N GLU A 114 -6.42 9.28 -19.44
CA GLU A 114 -6.09 9.58 -20.84
C GLU A 114 -5.35 8.42 -21.53
N LYS A 115 -4.72 7.54 -20.76
CA LYS A 115 -3.88 6.43 -21.26
C LYS A 115 -4.46 5.05 -20.98
N TYR A 116 -5.27 4.93 -19.93
CA TYR A 116 -5.73 3.66 -19.38
C TYR A 116 -7.23 3.64 -19.21
N LEU A 117 -7.82 2.45 -19.32
CA LEU A 117 -9.24 2.27 -19.07
C LEU A 117 -9.53 2.49 -17.58
N ILE A 118 -10.32 3.52 -17.29
CA ILE A 118 -10.93 3.75 -15.98
C ILE A 118 -12.43 3.86 -16.19
N ASN A 119 -13.20 2.86 -15.75
CA ASN A 119 -14.65 2.81 -15.97
C ASN A 119 -15.46 2.91 -14.67
N LYS A 120 -14.83 2.62 -13.52
CA LYS A 120 -15.46 2.68 -12.20
C LYS A 120 -14.49 3.34 -11.24
N ARG A 121 -15.03 4.25 -10.42
CA ARG A 121 -14.33 4.85 -9.29
C ARG A 121 -15.12 4.59 -8.02
N TYR A 122 -14.45 4.02 -7.03
CA TYR A 122 -14.96 3.89 -5.67
C TYR A 122 -14.05 4.64 -4.72
N THR A 123 -14.63 5.33 -3.77
CA THR A 123 -13.90 6.03 -2.72
C THR A 123 -14.37 5.53 -1.36
N PHE A 124 -13.41 5.30 -0.46
CA PHE A 124 -13.65 5.02 0.95
C PHE A 124 -13.22 6.22 1.82
N ASP A 125 -12.88 7.35 1.20
CA ASP A 125 -12.20 8.48 1.85
C ASP A 125 -13.03 9.11 2.97
N TYR A 126 -14.36 9.10 2.84
CA TYR A 126 -15.29 9.65 3.83
C TYR A 126 -15.23 8.93 5.19
N TYR A 127 -14.72 7.70 5.24
CA TYR A 127 -14.52 6.98 6.50
C TYR A 127 -13.43 7.59 7.39
N GLU A 128 -12.61 8.51 6.86
CA GLU A 128 -11.71 9.35 7.65
C GLU A 128 -12.44 10.20 8.69
N GLU A 129 -13.73 10.53 8.47
CA GLU A 129 -14.59 11.26 9.43
C GLU A 129 -15.13 10.35 10.54
N GLU A 130 -15.09 9.03 10.34
CA GLU A 130 -15.52 8.01 11.30
C GLU A 130 -14.34 7.36 12.06
N ASP A 131 -13.12 7.90 11.91
CA ASP A 131 -11.87 7.32 12.43
C ASP A 131 -11.66 5.86 11.99
N ARG A 132 -12.04 5.53 10.74
CA ARG A 132 -11.85 4.22 10.13
C ARG A 132 -10.94 4.31 8.93
N PHE A 133 -9.95 3.41 8.86
CA PHE A 133 -8.86 3.50 7.90
C PHE A 133 -8.63 2.18 7.19
N LEU A 134 -8.15 2.24 5.95
CA LEU A 134 -7.83 1.07 5.14
C LEU A 134 -6.77 1.50 4.12
N GLU A 135 -5.49 1.51 4.48
CA GLU A 135 -4.40 2.08 3.67
C GLU A 135 -3.97 1.17 2.49
N GLY A 136 -4.95 0.92 1.60
CA GLY A 136 -4.78 0.35 0.27
C GLY A 136 -4.00 -0.96 0.27
N THR A 137 -3.07 -1.08 -0.68
CA THR A 137 -2.22 -2.27 -0.84
C THR A 137 -1.06 -2.33 0.16
N GLY A 138 -0.92 -1.34 1.05
CA GLY A 138 -0.15 -1.52 2.29
C GLY A 138 -0.91 -2.42 3.27
N SER A 139 -2.18 -2.09 3.49
CA SER A 139 -3.09 -2.84 4.35
C SER A 139 -3.58 -4.16 3.76
N MET A 140 -3.56 -4.33 2.44
CA MET A 140 -4.15 -5.48 1.75
C MET A 140 -3.20 -6.10 0.73
N LEU A 141 -3.13 -7.42 0.70
CA LEU A 141 -2.54 -8.18 -0.41
C LEU A 141 -3.64 -8.90 -1.18
N PHE A 142 -3.61 -8.77 -2.50
CA PHE A 142 -4.63 -9.33 -3.39
C PHE A 142 -4.11 -10.60 -4.04
N ASP A 143 -4.73 -11.73 -3.71
CA ASP A 143 -4.75 -12.88 -4.58
C ASP A 143 -5.80 -12.63 -5.67
N ARG A 144 -5.32 -12.32 -6.86
CA ARG A 144 -6.18 -11.97 -8.00
C ARG A 144 -6.69 -13.20 -8.74
N VAL A 145 -6.10 -14.37 -8.54
CA VAL A 145 -6.51 -15.61 -9.20
C VAL A 145 -7.71 -16.18 -8.44
N ASP A 146 -7.58 -16.28 -7.12
CA ASP A 146 -8.59 -16.89 -6.25
C ASP A 146 -9.55 -15.87 -5.62
N ASN A 147 -9.40 -14.58 -5.96
CA ASN A 147 -10.17 -13.47 -5.42
C ASN A 147 -10.11 -13.44 -3.89
N ILE A 148 -8.91 -13.53 -3.32
CA ILE A 148 -8.68 -13.46 -1.87
C ILE A 148 -7.97 -12.15 -1.52
N VAL A 149 -8.36 -11.56 -0.39
CA VAL A 149 -7.69 -10.38 0.18
C VAL A 149 -7.15 -10.75 1.55
N TYR A 150 -5.83 -10.79 1.69
CA TYR A 150 -5.15 -10.97 2.98
C TYR A 150 -4.89 -9.61 3.63
N ALA A 151 -5.24 -9.47 4.90
CA ALA A 151 -5.09 -8.20 5.60
C ALA A 151 -4.74 -8.37 7.10
N CYS A 152 -3.64 -7.74 7.50
CA CYS A 152 -3.25 -7.54 8.89
C CYS A 152 -4.05 -6.37 9.47
N LEU A 153 -4.89 -6.67 10.46
CA LEU A 153 -5.68 -5.69 11.20
C LEU A 153 -4.78 -4.85 12.11
N SER A 154 -4.94 -3.54 12.04
CA SER A 154 -4.14 -2.55 12.77
C SER A 154 -4.92 -1.22 12.82
N PRO A 155 -4.39 -0.15 13.46
CA PRO A 155 -4.98 1.19 13.36
C PRO A 155 -5.12 1.71 11.91
N ARG A 156 -4.39 1.14 10.95
CA ARG A 156 -4.44 1.50 9.52
C ARG A 156 -5.32 0.56 8.68
N THR A 157 -5.86 -0.50 9.29
CA THR A 157 -6.66 -1.54 8.63
C THR A 157 -7.86 -1.91 9.48
N ASP A 158 -8.98 -1.21 9.26
CA ASP A 158 -10.24 -1.47 9.93
C ASP A 158 -10.99 -2.66 9.30
N VAL A 159 -11.47 -3.57 10.14
CA VAL A 159 -12.13 -4.80 9.70
C VAL A 159 -13.49 -4.55 9.03
N VAL A 160 -14.19 -3.47 9.39
CA VAL A 160 -15.48 -3.12 8.78
C VAL A 160 -15.25 -2.57 7.37
N LEU A 161 -14.22 -1.75 7.18
CA LEU A 161 -13.84 -1.28 5.84
C LEU A 161 -13.32 -2.42 4.96
N LEU A 162 -12.51 -3.33 5.54
CA LEU A 162 -12.07 -4.53 4.83
C LEU A 162 -13.27 -5.38 4.38
N GLU A 163 -14.29 -5.57 5.21
CA GLU A 163 -15.52 -6.29 4.83
C GLU A 163 -16.26 -5.58 3.69
N LYS A 164 -16.42 -4.26 3.78
CA LYS A 164 -17.04 -3.46 2.70
C LYS A 164 -16.26 -3.59 1.38
N TYR A 165 -14.94 -3.54 1.44
CA TYR A 165 -14.07 -3.77 0.29
C TYR A 165 -14.25 -5.19 -0.28
N SER A 166 -14.25 -6.21 0.59
CA SER A 166 -14.47 -7.61 0.23
C SER A 166 -15.77 -7.80 -0.55
N VAL A 167 -16.87 -7.24 -0.04
CA VAL A 167 -18.19 -7.30 -0.69
C VAL A 167 -18.19 -6.53 -2.01
N LEU A 168 -17.63 -5.32 -2.04
CA LEU A 168 -17.56 -4.49 -3.25
C LEU A 168 -16.80 -5.20 -4.38
N MET A 169 -15.67 -5.82 -4.05
CA MET A 169 -14.79 -6.45 -5.02
C MET A 169 -15.13 -7.92 -5.30
N GLY A 170 -16.13 -8.48 -4.61
CA GLY A 170 -16.47 -9.90 -4.71
C GLY A 170 -15.33 -10.82 -4.27
N ALA A 171 -14.49 -10.35 -3.35
CA ALA A 171 -13.34 -11.09 -2.86
C ALA A 171 -13.64 -11.75 -1.50
N ARG A 172 -12.99 -12.85 -1.18
CA ARG A 172 -12.95 -13.44 0.15
C ARG A 172 -11.86 -12.74 0.98
N LYS A 173 -12.20 -12.22 2.16
CA LYS A 173 -11.18 -11.69 3.08
C LYS A 173 -10.57 -12.81 3.95
N ILE A 174 -9.29 -12.68 4.25
CA ILE A 174 -8.58 -13.38 5.31
C ILE A 174 -7.94 -12.31 6.19
N ALA A 175 -8.47 -12.13 7.40
CA ALA A 175 -8.04 -11.10 8.32
C ALA A 175 -7.31 -11.71 9.51
N PHE A 176 -6.19 -11.12 9.90
CA PHE A 176 -5.38 -11.61 11.02
C PHE A 176 -4.74 -10.44 11.76
N ARG A 177 -4.19 -10.69 12.95
CA ARG A 177 -3.39 -9.73 13.71
C ARG A 177 -1.94 -10.18 13.79
N SER A 178 -1.04 -9.22 13.70
CA SER A 178 0.39 -9.47 13.74
C SER A 178 1.10 -8.42 14.60
N VAL A 179 2.09 -8.86 15.38
CA VAL A 179 2.89 -7.99 16.26
C VAL A 179 4.39 -8.24 16.07
N ASP A 180 5.20 -7.22 16.33
CA ASP A 180 6.65 -7.34 16.34
C ASP A 180 7.17 -8.10 17.58
N ARG A 181 8.50 -8.12 17.75
CA ARG A 181 9.17 -8.79 18.88
C ARG A 181 8.88 -8.14 20.24
N GLU A 182 8.50 -6.87 20.25
CA GLU A 182 8.13 -6.12 21.46
C GLU A 182 6.62 -6.18 21.74
N GLY A 183 5.85 -6.86 20.88
CA GLY A 183 4.39 -6.95 20.98
C GLY A 183 3.65 -5.74 20.43
N LYS A 184 4.31 -4.86 19.66
CA LYS A 184 3.65 -3.74 18.98
C LYS A 184 3.02 -4.20 17.68
N ASP A 185 1.85 -3.65 17.35
CA ASP A 185 1.14 -3.98 16.11
C ASP A 185 2.01 -3.74 14.87
N ILE A 186 2.06 -4.73 13.97
CA ILE A 186 2.54 -4.53 12.61
C ILE A 186 1.44 -3.81 11.84
N TYR A 187 1.74 -2.60 11.36
CA TYR A 187 0.72 -1.69 10.86
C TYR A 187 0.21 -2.04 9.45
N HIS A 188 1.01 -2.70 8.62
CA HIS A 188 0.66 -3.06 7.24
C HIS A 188 0.98 -4.52 6.94
N THR A 189 0.14 -5.13 6.12
CA THR A 189 0.30 -6.52 5.66
C THR A 189 1.59 -6.71 4.88
N ASN A 190 1.90 -5.76 3.99
CA ASN A 190 3.07 -5.83 3.11
C ASN A 190 4.43 -5.68 3.83
N VAL A 191 4.43 -5.39 5.13
CA VAL A 191 5.64 -5.37 5.98
C VAL A 191 6.05 -6.78 6.39
N MET A 192 5.08 -7.70 6.50
CA MET A 192 5.30 -9.04 7.06
C MET A 192 4.88 -10.18 6.12
N MET A 193 4.24 -9.85 5.00
CA MET A 193 3.78 -10.80 4.00
C MET A 193 4.03 -10.26 2.58
N ALA A 194 4.38 -11.13 1.64
CA ALA A 194 4.42 -10.83 0.22
C ALA A 194 3.94 -12.06 -0.57
N LEU A 195 3.07 -11.83 -1.55
CA LEU A 195 2.47 -12.86 -2.39
C LEU A 195 3.09 -12.85 -3.78
N GLY A 196 3.61 -13.99 -4.21
CA GLY A 196 4.02 -14.27 -5.59
C GLY A 196 2.99 -15.15 -6.31
N VAL A 197 3.30 -15.62 -7.52
CA VAL A 197 2.37 -16.48 -8.28
C VAL A 197 2.27 -17.89 -7.69
N ASN A 198 3.40 -18.44 -7.23
CA ASN A 198 3.50 -19.83 -6.75
C ASN A 198 4.23 -19.91 -5.40
N PHE A 199 4.37 -18.77 -4.71
CA PHE A 199 5.06 -18.72 -3.43
C PHE A 199 4.54 -17.54 -2.61
N CYS A 200 4.62 -17.67 -1.29
CA CYS A 200 4.35 -16.61 -0.34
C CYS A 200 5.53 -16.48 0.61
N VAL A 201 5.93 -15.24 0.90
CA VAL A 201 6.81 -14.93 2.02
C VAL A 201 5.93 -14.45 3.16
N LEU A 202 5.99 -15.09 4.32
CA LEU A 202 5.13 -14.78 5.47
C LEU A 202 5.93 -14.93 6.78
N CYS A 203 5.94 -13.88 7.60
CA CYS A 203 6.48 -13.96 8.95
C CYS A 203 5.47 -14.61 9.90
N LEU A 204 5.46 -15.94 10.00
CA LEU A 204 4.49 -16.64 10.87
C LEU A 204 4.67 -16.35 12.36
N GLU A 205 5.89 -16.04 12.80
CA GLU A 205 6.20 -15.75 14.21
C GLU A 205 5.52 -14.48 14.73
N SER A 206 5.17 -13.55 13.84
CA SER A 206 4.50 -12.31 14.22
C SER A 206 2.99 -12.51 14.42
N ILE A 207 2.39 -13.61 13.94
CA ILE A 207 0.98 -13.98 14.15
C ILE A 207 0.86 -14.84 15.42
N LYS A 208 0.29 -14.28 16.49
CA LYS A 208 0.20 -14.95 17.80
C LYS A 208 -1.04 -15.83 17.96
N ASN A 209 -2.11 -15.53 17.23
CA ASN A 209 -3.34 -16.31 17.28
C ASN A 209 -3.20 -17.56 16.40
N GLU A 210 -3.23 -18.75 17.02
CA GLU A 210 -3.07 -20.03 16.30
C GLU A 210 -4.23 -20.33 15.35
N VAL A 211 -5.43 -19.80 15.61
CA VAL A 211 -6.59 -19.98 14.70
C VAL A 211 -6.37 -19.17 13.43
N GLU A 212 -5.99 -17.89 13.57
CA GLU A 212 -5.69 -17.01 12.43
C GLU A 212 -4.49 -17.55 11.62
N LYS A 213 -3.46 -18.06 12.32
CA LYS A 213 -2.29 -18.68 11.69
C LYS A 213 -2.67 -19.93 10.89
N LYS A 214 -3.54 -20.78 11.44
CA LYS A 214 -4.03 -21.96 10.72
C LYS A 214 -4.87 -21.57 9.51
N GLU A 215 -5.73 -20.56 9.65
CA GLU A 215 -6.59 -20.09 8.56
C GLU A 215 -5.78 -19.53 7.39
N ILE A 216 -4.78 -18.69 7.64
CA ILE A 216 -3.94 -18.14 6.57
C ILE A 216 -3.12 -19.24 5.89
N LEU A 217 -2.56 -20.18 6.64
CA LEU A 217 -1.80 -21.30 6.08
C LEU A 217 -2.69 -22.19 5.21
N GLN A 218 -3.86 -22.59 5.71
CA GLN A 218 -4.79 -23.39 4.93
C GLN A 218 -5.19 -22.67 3.63
N SER A 219 -5.50 -21.37 3.73
CA SER A 219 -5.85 -20.56 2.56
C SER A 219 -4.74 -20.51 1.51
N LEU A 220 -3.47 -20.38 1.93
CA LEU A 220 -2.31 -20.35 1.03
C LEU A 220 -1.92 -21.74 0.49
N GLU A 221 -2.31 -22.82 1.16
CA GLU A 221 -2.09 -24.20 0.69
C GLU A 221 -3.18 -24.66 -0.28
N ASP A 222 -4.38 -24.06 -0.19
CA ASP A 222 -5.52 -24.34 -1.05
C ASP A 222 -5.45 -23.61 -2.42
N THR A 223 -4.54 -22.64 -2.57
CA THR A 223 -4.31 -21.85 -3.81
C THR A 223 -2.99 -22.21 -4.50
#